data_AF-A0A2M9XMZ5-F1
#
_entry.id   AF-A0A2M9XMZ5-F1
#
_cell.length_a   1.000
_cell.length_b   1.000
_cell.length_c   1.000
_cell.angle_alpha   90.00
_cell.angle_beta   90.00
_cell.angle_gamma   90.00
#
_symmetry.space_group_name_H-M   'P 1'
#
loop_
_entity.id
_entity.type
_entity.pdbx_description
1 polymer ?
#
loop_
_entity_poly.entity_id
_entity_poly.type
_entity_poly.pdbx_seq_one_letter_code
_entity_poly.pdbx_strand_id
1 'polypeptide(L)'
;MKSTRILTSLFLLAFFLVSNSNFAISEETEQKLMEKALIESAVTKEQKTAVANYLRAVSAQKAARAEELRELSKRSTGGKFLASKAQSDRYRKQAEALEREVERYQILLNEL
;
A
#
# COMPACT_ATOMS: atom_id res chain seq x y z
N MET A 1 -17.60 -11.37 47.76
CA MET A 1 -16.27 -10.93 47.26
C MET A 1 -15.70 -11.75 46.09
N LYS A 2 -16.03 -13.04 45.91
CA LYS A 2 -15.49 -13.86 44.79
C LYS A 2 -16.13 -13.55 43.42
N SER A 3 -17.44 -13.32 43.37
CA SER A 3 -18.19 -13.01 42.12
C SER A 3 -17.80 -11.66 41.50
N THR A 4 -17.55 -10.63 42.31
CA THR A 4 -17.14 -9.30 41.84
C THR A 4 -15.79 -9.34 41.14
N ARG A 5 -14.85 -10.19 41.60
CA ARG A 5 -13.53 -10.37 40.98
C ARG A 5 -13.63 -11.04 39.61
N ILE A 6 -14.52 -12.03 39.46
CA ILE A 6 -14.76 -12.73 38.18
C ILE A 6 -15.36 -11.77 37.16
N LEU A 7 -16.31 -10.93 37.58
CA LEU A 7 -16.95 -9.96 36.71
C LEU A 7 -15.94 -8.89 36.23
N THR A 8 -15.06 -8.41 37.11
CA THR A 8 -13.99 -7.48 36.72
C THR A 8 -12.97 -8.10 35.79
N SER A 9 -12.59 -9.37 36.00
CA SER A 9 -11.68 -10.06 35.08
C SER A 9 -12.32 -10.34 33.72
N LEU A 10 -13.62 -10.63 33.68
CA LEU A 10 -14.34 -10.83 32.43
C LEU A 10 -14.49 -9.52 31.65
N PHE A 11 -14.73 -8.41 32.36
CA PHE A 11 -14.79 -7.08 31.78
C PHE A 11 -13.42 -6.64 31.23
N LEU A 12 -12.33 -6.90 31.97
CA LEU A 12 -10.97 -6.64 31.50
C LEU A 12 -10.58 -7.52 30.31
N LEU A 13 -11.01 -8.78 30.28
CA LEU A 13 -10.76 -9.68 29.15
C LEU A 13 -11.55 -9.25 27.90
N ALA A 14 -12.80 -8.83 28.06
CA ALA A 14 -13.61 -8.28 26.97
C ALA A 14 -13.01 -6.96 26.45
N PHE A 15 -12.54 -6.09 27.35
CA PHE A 15 -11.85 -4.86 26.97
C PHE A 15 -10.52 -5.14 26.26
N PHE A 16 -9.77 -6.16 26.69
CA PHE A 16 -8.54 -6.60 26.03
C PHE A 16 -8.82 -7.18 24.63
N LEU A 17 -9.90 -7.93 24.45
CA LEU A 17 -10.30 -8.48 23.15
C LEU A 17 -10.77 -7.38 22.17
N VAL A 18 -11.49 -6.38 22.65
CA VAL A 18 -11.91 -5.22 21.83
C VAL A 18 -10.73 -4.30 21.50
N SER A 19 -9.75 -4.17 22.40
CA SER A 19 -8.55 -3.35 22.19
C SER A 19 -7.51 -4.01 21.26
N ASN A 20 -7.65 -5.30 20.96
CA ASN A 20 -6.80 -6.05 20.04
C ASN A 20 -7.48 -6.27 18.68
N SER A 21 -8.23 -5.28 18.18
CA SER A 21 -8.61 -5.24 16.78
C SER A 21 -7.37 -4.97 15.91
N ASN A 22 -6.45 -5.92 15.86
CA ASN A 22 -5.31 -5.98 14.93
C ASN A 22 -5.78 -6.34 13.51
N PHE A 23 -6.95 -5.85 13.09
CA PHE A 23 -7.30 -5.72 11.68
C PHE A 23 -6.59 -4.50 11.11
N ALA A 24 -5.25 -4.45 11.25
CA ALA A 24 -4.45 -3.52 10.48
C ALA A 24 -4.36 -4.10 9.07
N ILE A 25 -5.42 -3.90 8.28
CA ILE A 25 -5.35 -3.99 6.83
C ILE A 25 -4.18 -3.10 6.43
N SER A 26 -3.21 -3.62 5.68
CA SER A 26 -2.08 -2.78 5.26
C SER A 26 -2.62 -1.64 4.40
N GLU A 27 -2.04 -0.44 4.50
CA GLU A 27 -2.49 0.73 3.71
C GLU A 27 -2.60 0.39 2.22
N GLU A 28 -1.70 -0.45 1.69
CA GLU A 28 -1.73 -0.95 0.32
C GLU A 28 -2.98 -1.80 0.03
N THR A 29 -3.34 -2.71 0.94
CA THR A 29 -4.55 -3.53 0.80
C THR A 29 -5.83 -2.72 0.95
N GLU A 30 -5.86 -1.74 1.85
CA GLU A 30 -6.99 -0.82 2.00
C GLU A 30 -7.18 0.00 0.73
N GLN A 31 -6.09 0.59 0.21
CA GLN A 31 -6.11 1.35 -1.03
C GLN A 31 -6.61 0.48 -2.20
N LYS A 32 -6.13 -0.76 -2.33
CA LYS A 32 -6.59 -1.69 -3.38
C LYS A 32 -8.09 -1.99 -3.30
N LEU A 33 -8.61 -2.20 -2.09
CA LEU A 33 -10.04 -2.46 -1.89
C LEU A 33 -10.88 -1.22 -2.22
N MET A 34 -10.41 -0.04 -1.84
CA MET A 34 -11.08 1.22 -2.18
C MET A 34 -11.07 1.48 -3.69
N GLU A 35 -9.93 1.28 -4.36
CA GLU A 35 -9.80 1.44 -5.81
C GLU A 35 -10.71 0.48 -6.57
N LYS A 36 -10.78 -0.78 -6.11
CA LYS A 36 -11.71 -1.76 -6.67
C LYS A 36 -13.17 -1.29 -6.54
N ALA A 37 -13.58 -0.82 -5.37
CA ALA A 37 -14.93 -0.30 -5.15
C ALA A 37 -15.23 0.93 -6.03
N LEU A 38 -14.25 1.82 -6.24
CA LEU A 38 -14.40 2.97 -7.14
C LEU A 38 -14.62 2.54 -8.59
N ILE A 39 -13.85 1.57 -9.08
CA ILE A 39 -14.02 1.02 -10.44
C ILE A 39 -15.38 0.34 -10.59
N GLU A 40 -15.77 -0.51 -9.63
CA GLU A 40 -17.04 -1.25 -9.67
C GLU A 40 -18.27 -0.32 -9.55
N SER A 41 -18.16 0.77 -8.78
CA SER A 41 -19.25 1.74 -8.60
C SER A 41 -19.38 2.75 -9.76
N ALA A 42 -18.38 2.85 -10.64
CA ALA A 42 -18.39 3.79 -11.75
C ALA A 42 -19.26 3.29 -12.91
N VAL A 43 -20.53 3.68 -12.91
CA VAL A 43 -21.52 3.25 -13.92
C VAL A 43 -21.64 4.25 -15.07
N THR A 44 -21.54 5.55 -14.78
CA THR A 44 -21.67 6.61 -15.81
C THR A 44 -20.34 6.88 -16.52
N LYS A 45 -20.40 7.42 -17.74
CA LYS A 45 -19.21 7.76 -18.52
C LYS A 45 -18.33 8.79 -17.80
N GLU A 46 -18.96 9.74 -17.12
CA GLU A 46 -18.30 10.79 -16.35
C GLU A 46 -17.58 10.20 -15.14
N GLN A 47 -18.22 9.29 -14.40
CA GLN A 47 -17.59 8.57 -13.28
C GLN A 47 -16.41 7.73 -13.75
N LYS A 48 -16.55 6.97 -14.83
CA LYS A 48 -15.47 6.18 -15.42
C LYS A 48 -14.30 7.06 -15.84
N THR A 49 -14.57 8.21 -16.45
CA THR A 49 -13.53 9.18 -16.82
C THR A 49 -12.81 9.73 -15.60
N ALA A 50 -13.53 10.05 -14.52
CA ALA A 50 -12.94 10.52 -13.27
C ALA A 50 -12.06 9.44 -12.60
N VAL A 51 -12.54 8.20 -12.53
CA VAL A 51 -11.76 7.07 -12.00
C VAL A 51 -10.53 6.82 -12.87
N ALA A 52 -10.64 6.83 -14.20
CA ALA A 52 -9.50 6.67 -15.10
C ALA A 52 -8.46 7.80 -14.93
N ASN A 53 -8.90 9.04 -14.72
CA ASN A 53 -7.99 10.16 -14.43
C ASN A 53 -7.26 9.95 -13.09
N TYR A 54 -7.97 9.50 -12.06
CA TYR A 54 -7.39 9.17 -10.77
C TYR A 54 -6.33 8.05 -10.90
N LEU A 55 -6.68 6.92 -11.53
CA LEU A 55 -5.75 5.80 -11.70
C LEU A 55 -4.50 6.20 -12.52
N ARG A 56 -4.66 7.04 -13.55
CA ARG A 56 -3.53 7.60 -14.31
C ARG A 56 -2.64 8.50 -13.46
N ALA A 57 -3.23 9.33 -12.59
CA ALA A 57 -2.45 10.19 -11.71
C ALA A 57 -1.63 9.36 -10.69
N VAL A 58 -2.26 8.35 -10.09
CA VAL A 58 -1.59 7.45 -9.14
C VAL A 58 -0.49 6.63 -9.82
N SER A 59 -0.76 6.09 -11.01
CA SER A 59 0.24 5.34 -11.77
C SER A 59 1.44 6.22 -12.15
N ALA A 60 1.20 7.46 -12.59
CA ALA A 60 2.26 8.41 -12.92
C ALA A 60 3.13 8.76 -11.69
N GLN A 61 2.51 8.97 -10.53
CA GLN A 61 3.24 9.24 -9.28
C GLN A 61 4.13 8.05 -8.89
N LYS A 62 3.61 6.82 -8.96
CA LYS A 62 4.36 5.60 -8.65
C LYS A 62 5.48 5.36 -9.64
N ALA A 63 5.26 5.64 -10.93
CA ALA A 63 6.28 5.55 -11.97
C ALA A 63 7.43 6.52 -11.71
N ALA A 64 7.13 7.79 -11.43
CA ALA A 64 8.14 8.80 -11.09
C ALA A 64 8.97 8.37 -9.87
N ARG A 65 8.30 7.85 -8.83
CA ARG A 65 8.99 7.38 -7.63
C ARG A 65 9.86 6.14 -7.89
N ALA A 66 9.40 5.22 -8.74
CA ALA A 66 10.20 4.07 -9.16
C ALA A 66 11.47 4.51 -9.89
N GLU A 67 11.35 5.48 -10.79
CA GLU A 67 12.49 6.03 -11.53
C GLU A 67 13.49 6.72 -10.60
N GLU A 68 13.03 7.53 -9.65
CA GLU A 68 13.89 8.11 -8.61
C GLU A 68 14.67 7.04 -7.84
N LEU A 69 13.99 5.97 -7.41
CA LEU A 69 14.62 4.85 -6.70
C LEU A 69 15.60 4.09 -7.59
N ARG A 70 15.31 3.96 -8.89
CA ARG A 70 16.22 3.38 -9.87
C ARG A 70 17.49 4.21 -9.99
N GLU A 71 17.37 5.53 -10.08
CA GLU A 71 18.53 6.43 -10.11
C GLU A 71 19.30 6.39 -8.80
N LEU A 72 18.63 6.34 -7.65
CA LEU A 72 19.28 6.13 -6.35
C LEU A 72 20.02 4.79 -6.27
N SER A 73 19.48 3.72 -6.88
CA SER A 73 20.14 2.42 -6.91
C SER A 73 21.43 2.44 -7.73
N LYS A 74 21.53 3.29 -8.75
CA LYS A 74 22.73 3.44 -9.60
C LYS A 74 23.80 4.32 -8.97
N ARG A 75 23.43 5.20 -8.02
CA ARG A 75 24.38 6.10 -7.35
C ARG A 75 25.31 5.32 -6.42
N SER A 76 26.62 5.45 -6.63
CA SER A 76 27.62 4.99 -5.68
C SER A 76 27.62 5.89 -4.45
N THR A 77 27.43 5.33 -3.26
CA THR A 77 27.36 6.10 -2.00
C THR A 77 28.71 6.31 -1.31
N GLY A 78 29.83 5.95 -1.96
CA GLY A 78 31.19 6.23 -1.46
C GLY A 78 31.59 5.52 -0.16
N GLY A 79 30.74 4.65 0.39
CA GLY A 79 31.01 3.87 1.60
C GLY A 79 31.60 2.48 1.33
N LYS A 80 31.66 1.63 2.37
CA LYS A 80 32.09 0.22 2.25
C LYS A 80 31.25 -0.47 1.17
N PHE A 81 31.91 -1.06 0.17
CA PHE A 81 31.29 -1.64 -1.03
C PHE A 81 30.06 -2.52 -0.74
N LEU A 82 30.15 -3.41 0.26
CA LEU A 82 29.06 -4.31 0.63
C LEU A 82 27.82 -3.56 1.17
N ALA A 83 28.02 -2.49 1.94
CA ALA A 83 26.92 -1.67 2.45
C ALA A 83 26.27 -0.86 1.33
N SER A 84 27.09 -0.27 0.44
CA SER A 84 26.60 0.44 -0.75
C SER A 84 25.81 -0.49 -1.68
N LYS A 85 26.29 -1.72 -1.89
CA LYS A 85 25.59 -2.72 -2.71
C LYS A 85 24.27 -3.14 -2.08
N ALA A 86 24.25 -3.42 -0.77
CA ALA A 86 23.02 -3.80 -0.08
C ALA A 86 21.94 -2.70 -0.14
N GLN A 87 22.34 -1.43 -0.02
CA GLN A 87 21.44 -0.29 -0.15
C GLN A 87 20.94 -0.10 -1.59
N SER A 88 21.84 -0.17 -2.57
CA SER A 88 21.49 -0.16 -4.00
C SER A 88 20.47 -1.26 -4.34
N ASP A 89 20.71 -2.49 -3.88
CA ASP A 89 19.80 -3.62 -4.07
C ASP A 89 18.43 -3.38 -3.41
N ARG A 90 18.36 -2.68 -2.27
CA ARG A 90 17.08 -2.29 -1.64
C ARG A 90 16.31 -1.30 -2.51
N TYR A 91 16.95 -0.24 -2.98
CA TYR A 91 16.31 0.74 -3.87
C TYR A 91 15.83 0.10 -5.16
N ARG A 92 16.65 -0.77 -5.76
CA ARG A 92 16.25 -1.54 -6.95
C ARG A 92 15.00 -2.38 -6.69
N LYS A 93 14.95 -3.13 -5.60
CA LYS A 93 13.76 -3.94 -5.24
C LYS A 93 12.51 -3.08 -5.01
N GLN A 94 12.66 -1.91 -4.41
CA GLN A 94 11.54 -0.98 -4.20
C GLN A 94 11.06 -0.39 -5.53
N ALA A 95 11.97 -0.02 -6.44
CA ALA A 95 11.62 0.43 -7.79
C ALA A 95 10.86 -0.66 -8.56
N GLU A 96 11.37 -1.90 -8.57
CA GLU A 96 10.72 -3.04 -9.22
C GLU A 96 9.32 -3.31 -8.64
N ALA A 97 9.13 -3.13 -7.33
CA ALA A 97 7.82 -3.30 -6.71
C ALA A 97 6.83 -2.25 -7.20
N LEU A 98 7.24 -0.98 -7.27
CA LEU A 98 6.43 0.12 -7.80
C LEU A 98 6.11 -0.05 -9.29
N GLU A 99 7.08 -0.52 -10.10
CA GLU A 99 6.87 -0.78 -11.52
C GLU A 99 5.79 -1.84 -11.76
N ARG A 100 5.80 -2.94 -10.97
CA ARG A 100 4.70 -3.91 -11.01
C ARG A 100 3.37 -3.28 -10.65
N GLU A 101 3.33 -2.31 -9.74
CA GLU A 101 2.08 -1.61 -9.43
C GLU A 101 1.60 -0.77 -10.61
N VAL A 102 2.51 -0.04 -11.26
CA VAL A 102 2.20 0.75 -12.46
C VAL A 102 1.62 -0.14 -13.56
N GLU A 103 2.20 -1.31 -13.78
CA GLU A 103 1.66 -2.31 -14.70
C GLU A 103 0.23 -2.74 -14.33
N ARG A 104 -0.05 -2.99 -13.03
CA ARG A 104 -1.42 -3.28 -12.57
C ARG A 104 -2.37 -2.12 -12.86
N TYR A 105 -1.97 -0.88 -12.60
CA TYR A 105 -2.81 0.28 -12.92
C TYR A 105 -3.10 0.39 -14.41
N GLN A 106 -2.14 0.03 -15.27
CA GLN A 106 -2.37 -0.01 -16.71
C GLN A 106 -3.41 -1.07 -17.09
N ILE A 107 -3.40 -2.23 -16.44
CA ILE A 107 -4.41 -3.27 -16.63
C ILE A 107 -5.79 -2.74 -16.20
N LEU A 108 -5.90 -2.18 -15.00
CA LEU A 108 -7.17 -1.62 -14.48
C LEU A 108 -7.73 -0.51 -15.38
N LEU A 109 -6.86 0.33 -15.96
CA LEU A 109 -7.26 1.36 -16.92
C LEU A 109 -7.80 0.78 -18.23
N ASN A 110 -7.34 -0.39 -18.65
CA ASN A 110 -7.85 -1.08 -19.84
C ASN A 110 -9.18 -1.80 -19.58
N GLU A 111 -9.52 -2.05 -18.32
CA GLU A 111 -10.76 -2.74 -17.89
C GLU A 111 -11.94 -1.79 -17.62
N LEU A 112 -11.70 -0.47 -17.66
CA LEU A 112 -12.65 0.60 -17.31
C LEU A 112 -13.58 0.99 -18.47
#